data_AF-A0A936HXQ7-F1
#
_entry.id   AF-A0A936HXQ7-F1
#
_cell.length_a   1.000
_cell.length_b   1.000
_cell.length_c   1.000
_cell.angle_alpha   90.00
_cell.angle_beta   90.00
_cell.angle_gamma   90.00
#
_symmetry.space_group_name_H-M   'P 1'
#
loop_
_entity.id
_entity.type
_entity.pdbx_description
1 polymer ?
#
loop_
_entity_poly.entity_id
_entity_poly.type
_entity_poly.pdbx_seq_one_letter_code
_entity_poly.pdbx_strand_id
1 'polypeptide(L)' 'MLVITNTPKGAVIHFDWLPEVGGGVTRLTINDEKKGEDIPGEDFFRAVLKIWLGEQPVQGDLKEGLLGKTS' A
#
# COMPACT_ATOMS: atom_id res chain seq x y z
N MET A 1 5.06 6.05 15.82
CA MET A 1 6.01 6.01 14.68
C MET A 1 5.94 4.61 14.11
N LEU A 2 5.59 4.45 12.83
CA LEU A 2 5.68 3.16 12.14
C LEU A 2 7.16 2.87 11.91
N VAL A 3 7.70 1.87 12.60
CA VAL A 3 9.09 1.44 12.42
C VAL A 3 9.08 0.04 11.83
N ILE A 4 9.43 -0.06 10.56
CA ILE A 4 9.71 -1.34 9.90
C ILE A 4 11.22 -1.56 10.04
N THR A 5 11.62 -2.38 11.01
CA THR A 5 13.05 -2.59 11.33
C THR A 5 13.68 -3.72 10.52
N ASN A 6 12.89 -4.66 10.03
CA ASN A 6 13.38 -5.82 9.28
C ASN A 6 12.34 -6.28 8.26
N THR A 7 12.77 -6.41 7.00
CA THR A 7 11.97 -6.96 5.90
C THR A 7 12.82 -7.98 5.17
N PRO A 8 12.84 -9.26 5.61
CA PRO A 8 13.66 -10.27 4.98
C PRO A 8 13.25 -10.48 3.52
N LYS A 9 14.17 -10.97 2.70
CA LYS A 9 13.87 -11.32 1.30
C LYS A 9 12.68 -12.26 1.25
N GLY A 10 11.68 -11.93 0.43
CA GLY A 10 10.45 -12.70 0.29
C GLY A 10 9.35 -12.33 1.28
N ALA A 11 9.58 -11.37 2.18
CA ALA A 11 8.51 -10.84 3.00
C ALA A 11 7.44 -10.18 2.11
N VAL A 12 6.18 -10.41 2.46
CA VAL A 12 5.04 -9.81 1.78
C VAL A 12 4.50 -8.69 2.64
N ILE A 13 4.33 -7.51 2.03
CA ILE A 13 3.79 -6.32 2.67
C ILE A 13 2.44 -6.01 2.02
N HIS A 14 1.41 -5.89 2.84
CA HIS A 14 0.08 -5.47 2.42
C HIS A 14 -0.26 -4.09 2.96
N PHE A 15 -0.83 -3.26 2.09
CA PHE A 15 -1.50 -2.01 2.44
C PHE A 15 -2.98 -2.20 2.11
N ASP A 16 -3.78 -2.50 3.13
CA ASP A 16 -5.21 -2.80 2.94
C ASP A 16 -6.06 -1.58 3.30
N TRP A 17 -6.96 -1.19 2.39
CA TRP A 17 -7.97 -0.16 2.66
C TRP A 17 -9.23 -0.80 3.25
N LEU A 18 -9.59 -0.41 4.47
CA LEU A 18 -10.75 -0.90 5.20
C LEU A 18 -11.78 0.23 5.36
N PRO A 19 -12.70 0.44 4.39
CA PRO A 19 -13.66 1.56 4.41
C PRO A 19 -14.67 1.48 5.56
N GLU A 20 -14.96 0.29 6.07
CA GLU A 20 -15.92 0.02 7.13
C GLU A 20 -15.44 0.43 8.53
N VAL A 21 -14.14 0.65 8.71
CA VAL A 21 -13.54 0.99 10.01
C VAL A 21 -13.35 2.50 10.10
N GLY A 22 -14.05 3.16 11.02
CA GLY A 22 -13.81 4.57 11.36
C GLY A 22 -13.95 5.55 10.19
N GLY A 23 -14.72 5.20 9.14
CA GLY A 23 -14.84 6.01 7.92
C GLY A 23 -13.70 5.83 6.92
N GLY A 24 -12.81 4.86 7.15
CA GLY A 24 -11.75 4.47 6.25
C GLY A 24 -10.36 4.55 6.88
N VAL A 25 -9.67 3.41 6.90
CA VAL A 25 -8.28 3.30 7.39
C VAL A 25 -7.43 2.45 6.45
N THR A 26 -6.12 2.70 6.45
CA THR A 26 -5.11 1.81 5.87
C THR A 26 -4.51 0.93 6.95
N ARG A 27 -4.59 -0.39 6.77
CA ARG A 27 -3.90 -1.37 7.62
C ARG A 27 -2.61 -1.83 6.95
N LEU A 28 -1.52 -1.82 7.71
CA LEU A 28 -0.23 -2.36 7.29
C LEU A 28 -0.05 -3.77 7.88
N THR A 29 0.22 -4.74 7.02
CA THR A 29 0.51 -6.12 7.41
C THR A 29 1.83 -6.57 6.79
N ILE A 30 2.68 -7.24 7.57
CA ILE A 30 3.92 -7.86 7.07
C ILE A 30 3.91 -9.32 7.49
N ASN A 31 3.95 -10.24 6.52
CA ASN A 31 3.85 -11.69 6.77
C ASN A 31 2.68 -12.04 7.71
N ASP A 32 1.48 -11.57 7.34
CA ASP A 32 0.22 -11.76 8.07
C ASP A 32 0.13 -11.12 9.47
N GLU A 33 1.15 -10.37 9.89
CA GLU A 33 1.16 -9.66 11.16
C GLU A 33 0.87 -8.16 10.98
N LYS A 34 -0.19 -7.66 11.61
CA LYS A 34 -0.50 -6.22 11.65
C LYS A 34 0.64 -5.44 12.30
N LYS A 35 1.07 -4.36 11.66
CA LYS A 35 2.13 -3.48 12.15
C LYS A 35 1.59 -2.11 12.52
N GLY A 36 1.70 -1.77 13.79
CA GLY A 36 1.24 -0.48 14.33
C GLY A 36 -0.27 -0.32 14.32
N GLU A 37 -0.72 0.90 14.61
CA GLU A 37 -2.13 1.27 14.55
C GLU A 37 -2.58 1.50 13.10
N ASP A 38 -3.89 1.36 12.86
CA ASP A 38 -4.45 1.65 11.54
C ASP A 38 -4.33 3.16 11.25
N ILE A 39 -4.00 3.50 10.00
CA ILE A 39 -3.76 4.88 9.59
C ILE A 39 -5.07 5.43 9.02
N PRO A 40 -5.70 6.42 9.66
CA PRO A 40 -6.97 6.96 9.19
C PRO A 40 -6.80 7.82 7.95
N GLY A 41 -7.85 7.89 7.14
CA GLY A 41 -7.95 8.80 6.01
C GLY A 41 -7.66 8.14 4.66
N GLU A 42 -8.50 8.47 3.68
CA GLU A 42 -8.40 7.97 2.31
C GLU A 42 -7.23 8.61 1.54
N ASP A 43 -6.85 9.82 1.94
CA ASP A 43 -5.73 10.57 1.37
C ASP A 43 -4.40 9.83 1.53
N PHE A 44 -4.17 9.19 2.69
CA PHE A 44 -2.99 8.36 2.90
C PHE A 44 -2.96 7.16 1.96
N PHE A 45 -4.06 6.41 1.86
CA PHE A 45 -4.13 5.25 0.96
C PHE A 45 -3.91 5.65 -0.50
N ARG A 46 -4.55 6.75 -0.93
CA ARG A 46 -4.35 7.33 -2.27
C ARG A 46 -2.89 7.75 -2.50
N ALA A 47 -2.21 8.28 -1.49
CA ALA A 47 -0.79 8.63 -1.60
C ALA A 47 0.09 7.39 -1.80
N VAL A 48 -0.21 6.28 -1.11
CA VAL A 48 0.48 4.99 -1.34
C VAL A 48 0.28 4.52 -2.79
N LEU A 49 -0.96 4.52 -3.31
CA LEU A 49 -1.23 4.12 -4.69
C LEU A 49 -0.53 4.99 -5.73
N LYS A 50 -0.37 6.29 -5.47
CA LYS A 50 0.33 7.22 -6.38
C LYS A 50 1.79 6.83 -6.63
N ILE A 51 2.44 6.09 -5.75
CA ILE A 51 3.82 5.60 -5.96
C ILE A 51 3.92 4.71 -7.22
N TRP A 52 2.85 3.99 -7.55
CA TRP A 52 2.81 3.09 -8.72
C TRP A 52 1.83 3.53 -9.80
N LEU A 53 0.74 4.20 -9.45
CA LEU A 53 -0.31 4.60 -10.40
C LEU A 53 -0.31 6.10 -10.72
N GLY A 54 0.51 6.89 -10.00
CA GLY A 54 0.64 8.33 -10.21
C GLY A 54 1.36 8.70 -11.50
N GLU A 55 1.60 9.98 -11.70
CA GLU A 55 2.23 10.51 -12.92
C GLU A 55 3.69 10.08 -13.08
N GLN A 56 4.39 9.87 -11.96
CA GLN A 56 5.78 9.44 -11.91
C GLN A 56 5.90 8.13 -11.12
N PRO A 57 5.51 6.99 -11.72
CA PRO A 57 5.54 5.71 -11.01
C PRO A 57 6.98 5.22 -10.82
N VAL A 58 7.26 4.56 -9.70
CA VAL A 58 8.59 3.97 -9.44
C VAL A 58 8.93 2.83 -10.42
N GLN A 59 7.91 2.20 -10.98
CA GLN A 59 7.99 1.14 -12.01
C GLN A 59 6.90 1.42 -13.07
N GLY A 60 7.32 1.83 -14.27
CA GLY A 60 6.41 2.23 -15.34
C GLY A 60 5.60 1.08 -15.92
N ASP A 61 6.24 -0.07 -16.08
CA ASP A 61 5.64 -1.33 -16.56
C ASP A 61 4.56 -1.86 -15.60
N LEU A 62 4.79 -1.74 -14.29
CA LEU A 62 3.81 -2.13 -13.28
C LEU A 62 2.53 -1.30 -13.39
N LYS A 63 2.63 0.01 -13.65
CA LYS A 63 1.46 0.86 -13.89
C LYS A 63 0.65 0.38 -15.08
N GLU A 64 1.32 0.07 -16.19
CA GLU A 64 0.66 -0.41 -17.41
C GLU A 64 -0.01 -1.76 -17.19
N GLY A 65 0.68 -2.69 -16.52
CA GLY A 65 0.14 -4.00 -16.15
C GLY A 65 -1.09 -3.92 -15.25
N LEU A 66 -1.08 -3.07 -14.22
CA LEU A 66 -2.21 -2.87 -13.32
C LEU A 66 -3.42 -2.22 -14.01
N LEU A 67 -3.19 -1.39 -15.04
CA LEU A 67 -4.24 -0.76 -15.83
C LEU A 67 -4.73 -1.62 -17.00
N GLY A 68 -4.23 -2.85 -17.15
CA GLY A 68 -4.58 -3.74 -18.25
C GLY A 68 -4.14 -3.24 -19.62
N LYS A 69 -3.15 -2.34 -19.66
CA LYS A 69 -2.53 -1.88 -20.90
C LYS A 69 -1.49 -2.91 -21.33
N THR A 70 -1.95 -4.08 -21.73
CA THR A 70 -1.12 -5.06 -22.43
C THR A 70 -0.69 -4.47 -23.78
N SER A 71 0.60 -4.58 -24.06
CA SER A 71 1.21 -4.36 -25.38
C SER A 71 0.54 -5.19 -26.46
#